data_AF-A0A2G5ZIT3-F1
#
_entry.id   AF-A0A2G5ZIT3-F1
#
_cell.length_a   1.000
_cell.length_b   1.000
_cell.length_c   1.000
_cell.angle_alpha   90.00
_cell.angle_beta   90.00
_cell.angle_gamma   90.00
#
_symmetry.space_group_name_H-M   'P 1'
#
loop_
_entity.id
_entity.type
_entity.pdbx_description
1 polymer ?
#
loop_
_entity_poly.entity_id
_entity_poly.type
_entity_poly.pdbx_seq_one_letter_code
_entity_poly.pdbx_strand_id
1 'polypeptide(L)'
;MDLSIAEEEVRLVEKEPQRKKDVMFERMLEQKEEVRTVRKIVLWIVAVVLVVGIVGGFSVYTYIKSALEPVDPDSEKIVEVEIPIGSGLDMISEKLEESGIIKNARIFKYYAKVNNEADFQAGTYGLTQSMTPDELIKSLKTGVVYRTPAFTLTIPEGLTIDQIAERTSKKTTITKEQFMEYVTNEQVIQEYMEKYPEVITKEILNENIRYALEGYLFPATYPFFEEKPTVKEVVDTMVDATVQNVIPYKAYWAEEGKNRSVHKMLTFASLLEKEATGQTDRETIASVFNNRIEQGMPLQTDPTVLYALGEHKARVMNEDLKVDNIYNTYKNKGLPPGPIANAGTASLQATVEPSKTGYLFFLADKNGKNYFAKTYEEHLKNKAKYIDSQYK
;
A
#
# COMPACT_ATOMS: atom_id res chain seq x y z
N MET A 1 24.30 -39.60 129.38
CA MET A 1 22.87 -39.26 129.37
C MET A 1 22.71 -38.01 128.56
N ASP A 2 21.88 -37.93 127.53
CA ASP A 2 20.97 -38.90 126.90
C ASP A 2 20.47 -38.12 125.66
N LEU A 3 20.46 -38.74 124.48
CA LEU A 3 19.25 -39.27 123.83
C LEU A 3 18.25 -38.15 123.51
N SER A 4 17.68 -38.00 122.31
CA SER A 4 17.31 -38.97 121.25
C SER A 4 16.83 -38.14 120.05
N ILE A 5 17.31 -38.36 118.81
CA ILE A 5 16.76 -39.25 117.75
C ILE A 5 15.28 -39.00 117.40
N ALA A 6 15.04 -38.57 116.15
CA ALA A 6 14.16 -39.19 115.13
C ALA A 6 14.10 -38.24 113.91
N GLU A 7 14.82 -38.50 112.81
CA GLU A 7 14.40 -39.26 111.59
C GLU A 7 13.19 -38.69 110.85
N GLU A 8 13.39 -38.21 109.61
CA GLU A 8 12.72 -38.74 108.41
C GLU A 8 13.42 -38.26 107.10
N GLU A 9 13.73 -39.20 106.21
CA GLU A 9 14.36 -39.04 104.90
C GLU A 9 13.37 -38.57 103.82
N VAL A 10 13.74 -37.59 102.98
CA VAL A 10 13.40 -37.57 101.54
C VAL A 10 14.58 -37.01 100.74
N ARG A 11 15.07 -37.82 99.80
CA ARG A 11 16.18 -37.55 98.86
C ARG A 11 15.88 -36.46 97.82
N LEU A 12 16.94 -35.70 97.49
CA LEU A 12 17.34 -35.12 96.18
C LEU A 12 16.34 -34.15 95.53
N VAL A 13 16.67 -32.90 95.20
CA VAL A 13 17.78 -32.43 94.36
C VAL A 13 18.10 -30.99 94.76
N GLU A 14 19.35 -30.71 95.12
CA GLU A 14 19.88 -29.36 95.24
C GLU A 14 19.82 -28.68 93.86
N LYS A 15 18.89 -27.74 93.65
CA LYS A 15 18.98 -26.81 92.53
C LYS A 15 20.03 -25.76 92.89
N GLU A 16 21.21 -25.87 92.27
CA GLU A 16 22.23 -24.82 92.34
C GLU A 16 21.60 -23.45 91.99
N PRO A 17 22.01 -22.35 92.66
CA PRO A 17 21.49 -21.04 92.35
C PRO A 17 22.02 -20.60 90.98
N GLN A 18 21.16 -20.58 89.96
CA GLN A 18 21.49 -20.03 88.63
C GLN A 18 22.14 -18.65 88.81
N ARG A 19 23.38 -18.47 88.32
CA ARG A 19 24.07 -17.19 88.44
C ARG A 19 23.26 -16.16 87.66
N LYS A 20 23.08 -14.95 88.20
CA LYS A 20 22.41 -13.82 87.51
C LYS A 20 22.87 -13.62 86.04
N LYS A 21 24.09 -14.02 85.71
CA LYS A 21 24.66 -14.01 84.36
C LYS A 21 24.00 -15.02 83.42
N ASP A 22 23.62 -16.20 83.90
CA ASP A 22 23.03 -17.27 83.09
C ASP A 22 21.58 -16.92 82.70
N VAL A 23 20.80 -16.37 83.64
CA VAL A 23 19.44 -15.83 83.38
C VAL A 23 19.48 -14.63 82.42
N MET A 24 20.51 -13.78 82.53
CA MET A 24 20.70 -12.64 81.63
C MET A 24 21.14 -13.09 80.23
N PHE A 25 21.94 -14.17 80.15
CA PHE A 25 22.38 -14.77 78.90
C PHE A 25 21.23 -15.50 78.18
N GLU A 26 20.40 -16.25 78.90
CA GLU A 26 19.18 -16.87 78.36
C GLU A 26 18.21 -15.80 77.82
N ARG A 27 17.93 -14.73 78.58
CA ARG A 27 17.11 -13.61 78.08
C ARG A 27 17.73 -12.92 76.86
N MET A 28 19.05 -12.79 76.79
CA MET A 28 19.75 -12.27 75.61
C MET A 28 19.66 -13.20 74.40
N LEU A 29 19.65 -14.52 74.61
CA LEU A 29 19.48 -15.52 73.55
C LEU A 29 18.03 -15.53 73.04
N GLU A 30 17.04 -15.50 73.94
CA GLU A 30 15.62 -15.37 73.60
C GLU A 30 15.37 -14.08 72.80
N GLN A 31 15.90 -12.94 73.24
CA GLN A 31 15.81 -11.67 72.50
C GLN A 31 16.47 -11.75 71.11
N LYS A 32 17.59 -12.48 70.96
CA LYS A 32 18.23 -12.68 69.65
C LYS A 32 17.41 -13.59 68.74
N GLU A 33 16.79 -14.64 69.28
CA GLU A 33 15.92 -15.55 68.52
C GLU A 33 14.60 -14.88 68.11
N GLU A 34 14.01 -14.06 68.99
CA GLU A 34 12.85 -13.22 68.69
C GLU A 34 13.16 -12.23 67.57
N VAL A 35 14.27 -11.48 67.66
CA VAL A 35 14.70 -10.55 66.60
C VAL A 35 14.97 -11.26 65.28
N ARG A 36 15.55 -12.47 65.31
CA ARG A 36 15.79 -13.28 64.11
C ARG A 36 14.49 -13.77 63.48
N THR A 37 13.50 -14.13 64.31
CA THR A 37 12.17 -14.58 63.88
C THR A 37 11.38 -13.41 63.29
N VAL A 38 11.37 -12.26 63.95
CA VAL A 38 10.76 -11.02 63.44
C VAL A 38 11.39 -10.59 62.12
N ARG A 39 12.72 -10.61 61.98
CA ARG A 39 13.40 -10.27 60.72
C ARG A 39 13.01 -11.21 59.57
N LYS A 40 12.85 -12.50 59.82
CA LYS A 40 12.36 -13.47 58.80
C LYS A 40 10.92 -13.17 58.40
N ILE A 41 10.05 -12.85 59.35
CA ILE A 41 8.65 -12.48 59.09
C ILE A 41 8.58 -11.20 58.26
N VAL A 42 9.33 -10.17 58.63
CA VAL A 42 9.41 -8.91 57.88
C VAL A 42 9.93 -9.13 56.46
N LEU A 43 10.99 -9.93 56.27
CA LEU A 43 11.50 -10.27 54.94
C LEU A 43 10.46 -11.02 54.09
N TRP A 44 9.70 -11.94 54.69
CA TRP A 44 8.60 -12.63 54.01
C TRP A 44 7.48 -11.67 53.59
N ILE A 45 7.08 -10.74 54.46
CA ILE A 45 6.06 -9.73 54.11
C ILE A 45 6.55 -8.85 52.97
N VAL A 46 7.80 -8.37 53.02
CA VAL A 46 8.39 -7.57 51.94
C VAL A 46 8.47 -8.36 50.64
N ALA A 47 8.87 -9.64 50.69
CA ALA A 47 8.91 -10.50 49.52
C ALA A 47 7.51 -10.72 48.92
N VAL A 48 6.48 -10.95 49.75
CA VAL A 48 5.09 -11.09 49.31
C VAL A 48 4.60 -9.79 48.67
N VAL A 49 4.87 -8.63 49.27
CA VAL A 49 4.50 -7.33 48.72
C VAL A 49 5.19 -7.09 47.37
N LEU A 50 6.47 -7.44 47.23
CA LEU A 50 7.19 -7.35 45.95
C LEU A 50 6.60 -8.30 44.90
N VAL A 51 6.29 -9.54 45.25
CA VAL A 51 5.65 -10.51 44.34
C VAL A 51 4.28 -10.02 43.91
N VAL A 52 3.45 -9.53 44.83
CA VAL A 52 2.14 -8.94 44.52
C VAL A 52 2.29 -7.71 43.63
N GLY A 53 3.31 -6.86 43.88
CA GLY A 53 3.62 -5.72 43.04
C GLY A 53 4.05 -6.11 41.63
N ILE A 54 4.88 -7.15 41.48
CA ILE A 54 5.32 -7.67 40.17
C ILE A 54 4.15 -8.30 39.42
N VAL A 55 3.36 -9.15 40.08
CA VAL A 55 2.19 -9.79 39.47
C VAL A 55 1.15 -8.75 39.07
N GLY A 56 0.84 -7.81 39.96
CA GLY A 56 -0.07 -6.71 39.68
C GLY A 56 0.43 -5.82 38.56
N GLY A 57 1.71 -5.46 38.56
CA GLY A 57 2.36 -4.69 37.49
C GLY A 57 2.32 -5.42 36.15
N PHE A 58 2.60 -6.73 36.15
CA PHE A 58 2.51 -7.57 34.96
C PHE A 58 1.07 -7.66 34.43
N SER A 59 0.08 -7.85 35.30
CA SER A 59 -1.35 -7.86 34.92
C SER A 59 -1.81 -6.52 34.35
N VAL A 60 -1.37 -5.39 34.92
CA VAL A 60 -1.68 -4.05 34.38
C VAL A 60 -1.01 -3.86 33.02
N TYR A 61 0.25 -4.26 32.89
CA TYR A 61 0.99 -4.18 31.63
C TYR A 61 0.34 -5.00 30.52
N THR A 62 -0.02 -6.25 30.78
CA THR A 62 -0.68 -7.11 29.78
C THR A 62 -2.07 -6.59 29.42
N TYR A 63 -2.81 -6.04 30.38
CA TYR A 63 -4.10 -5.42 30.12
C TYR A 63 -3.99 -4.18 29.21
N ILE A 64 -3.05 -3.26 29.49
CA ILE A 64 -2.82 -2.07 28.66
C ILE A 64 -2.39 -2.49 27.25
N LYS A 65 -1.43 -3.42 27.14
CA LYS A 65 -0.96 -3.91 25.85
C LYS A 65 -2.10 -4.50 25.03
N SER A 66 -2.92 -5.38 25.62
CA SER A 66 -4.04 -6.02 24.93
C SER A 66 -5.12 -5.01 24.49
N ALA A 67 -5.36 -3.98 25.30
CA ALA A 67 -6.34 -2.93 24.99
C ALA A 67 -5.91 -1.97 23.87
N LEU A 68 -4.60 -1.86 23.60
CA LEU A 68 -4.04 -1.07 22.49
C LEU A 68 -3.88 -1.88 21.20
N GLU A 69 -3.95 -3.21 21.27
CA GLU A 69 -4.04 -4.06 20.07
C GLU A 69 -5.40 -3.88 19.39
N PRO A 70 -5.47 -3.95 18.05
CA PRO A 70 -6.72 -3.91 17.31
C PRO A 70 -7.79 -4.85 17.88
N VAL A 71 -9.06 -4.47 17.75
CA VAL A 71 -10.20 -5.29 18.20
C VAL A 71 -10.24 -6.58 17.39
N ASP A 72 -10.07 -6.47 16.08
CA ASP A 72 -9.97 -7.57 15.14
C ASP A 72 -8.98 -7.19 14.01
N PRO A 73 -7.72 -7.68 14.08
CA PRO A 73 -6.67 -7.34 13.13
C PRO A 73 -7.02 -7.64 11.67
N ASP A 74 -7.88 -8.65 11.42
CA ASP A 74 -8.20 -9.12 10.08
C ASP A 74 -9.51 -8.50 9.55
N SER A 75 -10.12 -7.58 10.31
CA SER A 75 -11.41 -6.99 9.95
C SER A 75 -11.28 -5.93 8.85
N GLU A 76 -11.85 -6.22 7.69
CA GLU A 76 -12.05 -5.27 6.59
C GLU A 76 -13.35 -4.47 6.71
N LYS A 77 -14.21 -4.81 7.68
CA LYS A 77 -15.53 -4.21 7.79
C LYS A 77 -15.44 -2.74 8.21
N ILE A 78 -15.91 -1.86 7.33
CA ILE A 78 -16.09 -0.44 7.60
C ILE A 78 -17.33 -0.25 8.49
N VAL A 79 -17.11 0.37 9.64
CA VAL A 79 -18.14 0.80 10.60
C VAL A 79 -18.16 2.32 10.58
N GLU A 80 -19.32 2.90 10.22
CA GLU A 80 -19.51 4.34 10.28
C GLU A 80 -19.66 4.79 11.74
N VAL A 81 -18.80 5.71 12.16
CA VAL A 81 -18.80 6.31 13.50
C VAL A 81 -18.99 7.82 13.35
N GLU A 82 -20.09 8.33 13.89
CA GLU A 82 -20.37 9.76 13.93
C GLU A 82 -19.75 10.40 15.17
N ILE A 83 -18.91 11.42 14.95
CA ILE A 83 -18.31 12.24 15.99
C ILE A 83 -18.94 13.65 15.92
N PRO A 84 -19.81 14.01 16.89
CA PRO A 84 -20.49 15.29 16.92
C PRO A 84 -19.55 16.51 16.99
N ILE A 85 -20.06 17.67 16.57
CA ILE A 85 -19.35 18.94 16.71
C ILE A 85 -19.19 19.27 18.20
N GLY A 86 -17.97 19.68 18.58
CA GLY A 86 -17.63 20.00 19.97
C GLY A 86 -17.30 18.78 20.84
N SER A 87 -17.23 17.58 20.26
CA SER A 87 -16.76 16.39 20.96
C SER A 87 -15.31 16.54 21.41
N GLY A 88 -15.09 16.48 22.72
CA GLY A 88 -13.75 16.31 23.30
C GLY A 88 -13.27 14.86 23.22
N LEU A 89 -11.99 14.63 23.49
CA LEU A 89 -11.36 13.29 23.48
C LEU A 89 -12.12 12.24 24.30
N ASP A 90 -12.78 12.65 25.39
CA ASP A 90 -13.58 11.77 26.24
C ASP A 90 -14.75 11.15 25.47
N MET A 91 -15.55 12.00 24.83
CA MET A 91 -16.71 11.59 24.03
C MET A 91 -16.28 10.80 22.79
N ILE A 92 -15.18 11.21 22.15
CA ILE A 92 -14.60 10.48 21.03
C ILE A 92 -14.22 9.06 21.45
N SER A 93 -13.51 8.91 22.57
CA SER A 93 -13.09 7.59 23.06
C SER A 93 -14.30 6.72 23.40
N GLU A 94 -15.33 7.28 24.03
CA GLU A 94 -16.58 6.56 24.33
C GLU A 94 -17.29 6.11 23.06
N LYS A 95 -17.40 6.98 22.04
CA LYS A 95 -18.01 6.62 20.75
C LYS A 95 -17.26 5.49 20.04
N LEU A 96 -15.93 5.53 20.05
CA LEU A 96 -15.12 4.46 19.47
C LEU A 96 -15.31 3.13 20.19
N GLU A 97 -15.45 3.13 21.52
CA GLU A 97 -15.71 1.92 22.31
C GLU A 97 -17.14 1.41 22.07
N GLU A 98 -18.15 2.29 22.08
CA GLU A 98 -19.55 1.96 21.78
C GLU A 98 -19.72 1.34 20.39
N SER A 99 -19.00 1.87 19.39
CA SER A 99 -19.00 1.35 18.02
C SER A 99 -18.11 0.11 17.84
N GLY A 100 -17.44 -0.35 18.89
CA GLY A 100 -16.58 -1.54 18.85
C GLY A 100 -15.30 -1.37 18.05
N ILE A 101 -14.85 -0.14 17.82
CA ILE A 101 -13.59 0.20 17.14
C ILE A 101 -12.39 0.05 18.07
N ILE A 102 -12.57 0.35 19.36
CA ILE A 102 -11.55 0.13 20.39
C ILE A 102 -12.09 -0.73 21.53
N LYS A 103 -11.19 -1.39 22.26
CA LYS A 103 -11.54 -2.25 23.40
C LYS A 103 -11.83 -1.48 24.69
N ASN A 104 -11.27 -0.26 24.83
CA ASN A 104 -11.39 0.52 26.06
C ASN A 104 -11.17 2.03 25.86
N ALA A 105 -12.19 2.85 26.13
CA ALA A 105 -12.13 4.30 25.97
C ALA A 105 -11.09 4.96 26.88
N ARG A 106 -10.94 4.48 28.12
CA ARG A 106 -10.01 5.10 29.10
C ARG A 106 -8.57 4.93 28.68
N ILE A 107 -8.21 3.76 28.15
CA ILE A 107 -6.85 3.45 27.68
C ILE A 107 -6.53 4.26 26.42
N PHE A 108 -7.45 4.31 25.45
CA PHE A 108 -7.28 5.12 24.25
C PHE A 108 -7.13 6.62 24.57
N LYS A 109 -7.98 7.16 25.46
CA LYS A 109 -7.88 8.53 25.97
C LYS A 109 -6.52 8.80 26.60
N TYR A 110 -6.04 7.89 27.46
CA TYR A 110 -4.74 8.06 28.10
C TYR A 110 -3.61 8.02 27.08
N TYR A 111 -3.67 7.09 26.13
CA TYR A 111 -2.72 6.98 25.02
C TYR A 111 -2.64 8.28 24.21
N ALA A 112 -3.78 8.82 23.76
CA ALA A 112 -3.82 10.09 23.03
C ALA A 112 -3.27 11.26 23.86
N LYS A 113 -3.58 11.33 25.16
CA LYS A 113 -3.05 12.39 26.05
C LYS A 113 -1.54 12.32 26.23
N VAL A 114 -0.99 11.12 26.46
CA VAL A 114 0.46 10.94 26.66
C VAL A 114 1.24 11.29 25.40
N ASN A 115 0.68 11.02 24.22
CA ASN A 115 1.26 11.37 22.93
C ASN A 115 0.99 12.84 22.52
N ASN A 116 0.33 13.64 23.37
CA ASN A 116 -0.06 15.04 23.08
C ASN A 116 -0.91 15.18 21.80
N GLU A 117 -1.76 14.20 21.52
CA GLU A 117 -2.62 14.21 20.35
C GLU A 117 -3.85 15.10 20.59
N ALA A 118 -4.08 16.03 19.67
CA ALA A 118 -5.12 17.05 19.70
C ALA A 118 -5.69 17.28 18.29
N ASP A 119 -6.57 18.28 18.15
CA ASP A 119 -7.14 18.75 16.87
C ASP A 119 -7.97 17.72 16.10
N PHE A 120 -8.66 16.86 16.84
CA PHE A 120 -9.64 15.93 16.27
C PHE A 120 -10.79 16.69 15.61
N GLN A 121 -11.18 16.25 14.42
CA GLN A 121 -12.25 16.84 13.63
C GLN A 121 -13.59 16.16 13.95
N ALA A 122 -14.68 16.93 13.89
CA ALA A 122 -16.03 16.36 13.91
C ALA A 122 -16.40 15.84 12.53
N GLY A 123 -17.23 14.80 12.46
CA GLY A 123 -17.66 14.19 11.20
C GLY A 123 -18.02 12.72 11.32
N THR A 124 -18.40 12.12 10.20
CA THR A 124 -18.67 10.68 10.09
C THR A 124 -17.46 9.98 9.49
N TYR A 125 -16.96 8.96 10.19
CA TYR A 125 -15.74 8.24 9.85
C TYR A 125 -16.05 6.78 9.54
N GLY A 126 -15.55 6.27 8.42
CA GLY A 126 -15.55 4.83 8.15
C GLY A 126 -14.37 4.14 8.82
N LEU A 127 -14.49 3.73 10.08
CA LEU A 127 -13.41 3.12 10.84
C LEU A 127 -13.50 1.59 10.80
N THR A 128 -12.40 0.89 11.06
CA THR A 128 -12.40 -0.57 11.11
C THR A 128 -11.77 -1.09 12.39
N GLN A 129 -12.12 -2.31 12.77
CA GLN A 129 -11.65 -2.96 13.99
C GLN A 129 -10.18 -3.36 13.95
N SER A 130 -9.58 -3.35 12.76
CA SER A 130 -8.18 -3.61 12.48
C SER A 130 -7.25 -2.41 12.70
N MET A 131 -7.80 -1.20 12.85
CA MET A 131 -7.00 0.00 13.03
C MET A 131 -6.29 0.05 14.38
N THR A 132 -5.03 0.45 14.35
CA THR A 132 -4.23 0.78 15.53
C THR A 132 -4.63 2.14 16.13
N PRO A 133 -4.29 2.41 17.41
CA PRO A 133 -4.54 3.70 18.03
C PRO A 133 -3.99 4.90 17.24
N ASP A 134 -2.80 4.78 16.66
CA ASP A 134 -2.19 5.82 15.82
C ASP A 134 -2.99 6.09 14.53
N GLU A 135 -3.49 5.03 13.88
CA GLU A 135 -4.31 5.14 12.67
C GLU A 135 -5.67 5.77 12.96
N LEU A 136 -6.29 5.40 14.09
CA LEU A 136 -7.52 6.01 14.56
C LEU A 136 -7.33 7.50 14.84
N ILE A 137 -6.28 7.86 15.59
CA ILE A 137 -5.94 9.25 15.88
C ILE A 137 -5.71 10.02 14.58
N LYS A 138 -4.95 9.46 13.64
CA LYS A 138 -4.69 10.12 12.36
C LYS A 138 -5.96 10.28 11.54
N SER A 139 -6.81 9.26 11.47
CA SER A 139 -8.10 9.31 10.78
C SER A 139 -8.99 10.42 11.35
N LEU A 140 -9.07 10.51 12.68
CA LEU A 140 -9.85 11.51 13.40
C LEU A 140 -9.28 12.94 13.24
N LYS A 141 -7.98 13.09 12.96
CA LYS A 141 -7.36 14.41 12.69
C LYS A 141 -7.51 14.83 11.23
N THR A 142 -7.48 13.90 10.29
CA THR A 142 -7.53 14.21 8.84
C THR A 142 -8.95 14.23 8.28
N GLY A 143 -9.95 13.72 9.00
CA GLY A 143 -11.32 13.65 8.47
C GLY A 143 -11.55 12.50 7.48
N VAL A 144 -10.54 11.64 7.27
CA VAL A 144 -10.59 10.54 6.30
C VAL A 144 -10.05 9.26 6.92
N VAL A 145 -10.54 8.11 6.47
CA VAL A 145 -10.07 6.78 6.86
C VAL A 145 -8.57 6.67 6.54
N TYR A 146 -7.72 6.63 7.57
CA TYR A 146 -6.29 6.48 7.44
C TYR A 146 -5.86 5.09 7.94
N ARG A 147 -5.23 4.32 7.05
CA ARG A 147 -4.53 3.08 7.38
C ARG A 147 -3.08 3.20 6.91
N THR A 148 -2.16 2.60 7.65
CA THR A 148 -0.77 2.49 7.25
C THR A 148 -0.63 1.27 6.34
N PRO A 149 -0.16 1.42 5.10
CA PRO A 149 0.04 0.28 4.22
C PRO A 149 1.16 -0.62 4.76
N ALA A 150 0.95 -1.94 4.69
CA ALA A 150 1.98 -2.93 4.94
C ALA A 150 3.15 -2.74 3.95
N PHE A 151 2.84 -2.46 2.68
CA PHE A 151 3.81 -2.04 1.67
C PHE A 151 3.15 -1.27 0.52
N THR A 152 3.98 -0.71 -0.36
CA THR A 152 3.50 -0.07 -1.59
C THR A 152 4.07 -0.74 -2.84
N LEU A 153 3.24 -0.94 -3.86
CA LEU A 153 3.65 -1.40 -5.19
C LEU A 153 3.55 -0.23 -6.19
N THR A 154 4.69 0.29 -6.61
CA THR A 154 4.74 1.29 -7.69
C THR A 154 4.76 0.61 -9.04
N ILE A 155 3.82 0.93 -9.93
CA ILE A 155 3.80 0.57 -11.36
C ILE A 155 4.06 1.83 -12.19
N PRO A 156 5.24 1.98 -12.81
CA PRO A 156 5.53 3.09 -13.71
C PRO A 156 4.68 3.09 -14.98
N GLU A 157 4.61 4.26 -15.61
CA GLU A 157 4.05 4.47 -16.96
C GLU A 157 4.89 3.75 -18.03
N GLY A 158 4.26 3.39 -19.15
CA GLY A 158 4.91 2.79 -20.31
C GLY A 158 5.31 1.31 -20.14
N LEU A 159 4.79 0.63 -19.13
CA LEU A 159 5.00 -0.81 -18.90
C LEU A 159 3.94 -1.66 -19.62
N THR A 160 4.38 -2.79 -20.16
CA THR A 160 3.49 -3.86 -20.65
C THR A 160 2.96 -4.71 -19.50
N ILE A 161 1.89 -5.47 -19.75
CA ILE A 161 1.32 -6.39 -18.74
C ILE A 161 2.34 -7.43 -18.25
N ASP A 162 3.21 -7.93 -19.14
CA ASP A 162 4.33 -8.82 -18.80
C ASP A 162 5.32 -8.16 -17.82
N GLN A 163 5.62 -6.88 -18.02
CA GLN A 163 6.53 -6.12 -17.16
C GLN A 163 5.88 -5.79 -15.81
N ILE A 164 4.56 -5.57 -15.80
CA ILE A 164 3.78 -5.41 -14.57
C ILE A 164 3.82 -6.72 -13.78
N ALA A 165 3.58 -7.87 -14.41
CA ALA A 165 3.65 -9.18 -13.78
C ALA A 165 5.04 -9.45 -13.14
N GLU A 166 6.11 -9.17 -13.88
CA GLU A 166 7.50 -9.28 -13.40
C GLU A 166 7.82 -8.32 -12.24
N ARG A 167 7.18 -7.15 -12.22
CA ARG A 167 7.39 -6.16 -11.15
C ARG A 167 6.61 -6.52 -9.89
N THR A 168 5.39 -7.01 -10.05
CA THR A 168 4.55 -7.53 -8.96
C THR A 168 5.27 -8.69 -8.27
N SER A 169 5.82 -9.65 -9.02
CA SER A 169 6.49 -10.83 -8.44
C SER A 169 7.75 -10.52 -7.64
N LYS A 170 8.40 -9.38 -7.89
CA LYS A 170 9.55 -8.90 -7.11
C LYS A 170 9.16 -8.25 -5.79
N LYS A 171 7.88 -7.91 -5.61
CA LYS A 171 7.40 -7.11 -4.47
C LYS A 171 6.35 -7.82 -3.63
N THR A 172 5.75 -8.89 -4.14
CA THR A 172 4.73 -9.67 -3.46
C THR A 172 5.08 -11.15 -3.53
N THR A 173 4.26 -12.00 -2.90
CA THR A 173 4.39 -13.46 -3.01
C THR A 173 3.77 -14.03 -4.29
N ILE A 174 3.18 -13.19 -5.14
CA ILE A 174 2.49 -13.59 -6.38
C ILE A 174 3.54 -13.87 -7.46
N THR A 175 3.56 -15.06 -8.04
CA THR A 175 4.50 -15.34 -9.15
C THR A 175 4.05 -14.66 -10.44
N LYS A 176 4.97 -14.50 -11.39
CA LYS A 176 4.64 -13.96 -12.72
C LYS A 176 3.56 -14.81 -13.40
N GLU A 177 3.66 -16.12 -13.26
CA GLU A 177 2.74 -17.09 -13.85
C GLU A 177 1.33 -16.95 -13.25
N GLN A 178 1.22 -16.86 -11.93
CA GLN A 178 -0.07 -16.64 -11.25
C GLN A 178 -0.72 -15.33 -11.69
N PHE A 179 0.08 -14.26 -11.83
CA PHE A 179 -0.41 -12.98 -12.31
C PHE A 179 -0.92 -13.09 -13.75
N MET A 180 -0.12 -13.67 -14.65
CA MET A 180 -0.47 -13.81 -16.07
C MET A 180 -1.67 -14.74 -16.27
N GLU A 181 -1.76 -15.85 -15.53
CA GLU A 181 -2.92 -16.74 -15.54
C GLU A 181 -4.19 -15.99 -15.18
N TYR A 182 -4.16 -15.15 -14.14
CA TYR A 182 -5.32 -14.37 -13.72
C TYR A 182 -5.75 -13.34 -14.77
N VAL A 183 -4.83 -12.52 -15.29
CA VAL A 183 -5.17 -11.42 -16.23
C VAL A 183 -5.52 -11.90 -17.65
N THR A 184 -5.21 -13.15 -17.98
CA THR A 184 -5.58 -13.79 -19.26
C THR A 184 -6.76 -14.74 -19.15
N ASN A 185 -7.30 -14.96 -17.95
CA ASN A 185 -8.43 -15.84 -17.74
C ASN A 185 -9.73 -15.25 -18.31
N GLU A 186 -10.43 -16.02 -19.15
CA GLU A 186 -11.64 -15.57 -19.83
C GLU A 186 -12.78 -15.16 -18.88
N GLN A 187 -12.95 -15.88 -17.77
CA GLN A 187 -14.00 -15.59 -16.78
C GLN A 187 -13.68 -14.28 -16.05
N VAL A 188 -12.42 -14.08 -15.66
CA VAL A 188 -11.95 -12.82 -15.06
C VAL A 188 -12.16 -11.64 -16.02
N ILE A 189 -11.85 -11.81 -17.30
CA ILE A 189 -12.08 -10.77 -18.31
C ILE A 189 -13.59 -10.45 -18.44
N GLN A 190 -14.45 -11.47 -18.44
CA GLN A 190 -15.90 -11.29 -18.45
C GLN A 190 -16.40 -10.56 -17.20
N GLU A 191 -15.92 -10.92 -16.01
CA GLU A 191 -16.23 -10.22 -14.75
C GLU A 191 -15.87 -8.72 -14.83
N TYR A 192 -14.71 -8.38 -15.38
CA TYR A 192 -14.34 -6.97 -15.58
C TYR A 192 -15.20 -6.25 -16.60
N MET A 193 -15.61 -6.92 -17.68
CA MET A 193 -16.55 -6.36 -18.66
C MET A 193 -17.94 -6.11 -18.06
N GLU A 194 -18.41 -7.00 -17.18
CA GLU A 194 -19.68 -6.85 -16.47
C GLU A 194 -19.61 -5.78 -15.37
N LYS A 195 -18.49 -5.70 -14.64
CA LYS A 195 -18.24 -4.69 -13.60
C LYS A 195 -18.09 -3.28 -14.22
N TYR A 196 -17.46 -3.20 -15.40
CA TYR A 196 -17.10 -1.92 -16.06
C TYR A 196 -17.53 -1.83 -17.54
N PRO A 197 -18.82 -2.01 -17.87
CA PRO A 197 -19.31 -2.10 -19.26
C PRO A 197 -19.10 -0.82 -20.06
N GLU A 198 -18.87 0.30 -19.36
CA GLU A 198 -18.61 1.60 -19.94
C GLU A 198 -17.18 1.85 -20.40
N VAL A 199 -16.23 1.05 -19.92
CA VAL A 199 -14.77 1.21 -20.11
C VAL A 199 -14.18 -0.04 -20.76
N ILE A 200 -14.59 -1.21 -20.27
CA ILE A 200 -14.09 -2.52 -20.69
C ILE A 200 -15.20 -3.19 -21.50
N THR A 201 -15.11 -3.07 -22.82
CA THR A 201 -16.14 -3.55 -23.74
C THR A 201 -15.65 -4.77 -24.53
N LYS A 202 -16.55 -5.43 -25.27
CA LYS A 202 -16.22 -6.57 -26.14
C LYS A 202 -15.10 -6.33 -27.16
N GLU A 203 -14.71 -5.07 -27.40
CA GLU A 203 -13.60 -4.75 -28.31
C GLU A 203 -12.28 -5.37 -27.87
N ILE A 204 -12.06 -5.55 -26.56
CA ILE A 204 -10.84 -6.17 -26.02
C ILE A 204 -10.69 -7.65 -26.36
N LEU A 205 -11.77 -8.30 -26.82
CA LEU A 205 -11.82 -9.71 -27.20
C LEU A 205 -11.53 -9.94 -28.69
N ASN A 206 -11.08 -8.91 -29.42
CA ASN A 206 -10.70 -9.06 -30.81
C ASN A 206 -9.56 -10.09 -30.95
N GLU A 207 -9.69 -11.04 -31.88
CA GLU A 207 -8.70 -12.10 -32.12
C GLU A 207 -7.29 -11.60 -32.44
N ASN A 208 -7.16 -10.35 -32.89
CA ASN A 208 -5.88 -9.72 -33.20
C ASN A 208 -5.21 -9.04 -32.00
N ILE A 209 -5.87 -9.01 -30.83
CA ILE A 209 -5.33 -8.45 -29.60
C ILE A 209 -4.48 -9.51 -28.90
N ARG A 210 -3.27 -9.12 -28.48
CA ARG A 210 -2.33 -10.02 -27.81
C ARG A 210 -2.76 -10.38 -26.38
N TYR A 211 -3.15 -9.39 -25.58
CA TYR A 211 -3.68 -9.56 -24.23
C TYR A 211 -4.86 -8.60 -24.04
N ALA A 212 -6.02 -9.11 -23.64
CA ALA A 212 -7.25 -8.32 -23.53
C ALA A 212 -7.12 -7.14 -22.55
N LEU A 213 -6.36 -7.34 -21.45
CA LEU A 213 -6.13 -6.32 -20.43
C LEU A 213 -4.82 -5.52 -20.62
N GLU A 214 -4.13 -5.63 -21.76
CA GLU A 214 -2.97 -4.76 -22.04
C GLU A 214 -3.39 -3.30 -22.04
N GLY A 215 -2.66 -2.46 -21.30
CA GLY A 215 -3.00 -1.05 -21.10
C GLY A 215 -4.16 -0.76 -20.12
N TYR A 216 -4.81 -1.79 -19.55
CA TYR A 216 -5.90 -1.63 -18.58
C TYR A 216 -5.44 -1.69 -17.12
N LEU A 217 -4.13 -1.81 -16.87
CA LEU A 217 -3.54 -1.75 -15.53
C LEU A 217 -2.84 -0.41 -15.33
N PHE A 218 -3.50 0.51 -14.63
CA PHE A 218 -3.08 1.90 -14.54
C PHE A 218 -1.67 2.05 -13.90
N PRO A 219 -0.86 3.03 -14.32
CA PRO A 219 0.39 3.33 -13.65
C PRO A 219 0.15 4.21 -12.41
N ALA A 220 0.44 3.69 -11.22
CA ALA A 220 0.38 4.44 -9.97
C ALA A 220 1.26 3.79 -8.90
N THR A 221 1.26 4.37 -7.69
CA THR A 221 1.77 3.69 -6.49
C THR A 221 0.60 3.23 -5.64
N TYR A 222 0.47 1.92 -5.49
CA TYR A 222 -0.65 1.27 -4.82
C TYR A 222 -0.28 0.88 -3.39
N PRO A 223 -0.99 1.39 -2.37
CA PRO A 223 -0.86 0.91 -1.00
C PRO A 223 -1.59 -0.43 -0.84
N PHE A 224 -0.91 -1.42 -0.24
CA PHE A 224 -1.51 -2.68 0.18
C PHE A 224 -1.44 -2.79 1.70
N PHE A 225 -2.55 -3.19 2.31
CA PHE A 225 -2.69 -3.26 3.77
C PHE A 225 -2.44 -4.67 4.31
N GLU A 226 -2.60 -5.68 3.47
CA GLU A 226 -2.24 -7.06 3.76
C GLU A 226 -0.79 -7.35 3.39
N GLU A 227 -0.10 -8.18 4.17
CA GLU A 227 1.28 -8.60 3.84
C GLU A 227 1.33 -9.49 2.58
N LYS A 228 0.23 -10.19 2.28
CA LYS A 228 0.12 -11.16 1.18
C LYS A 228 -1.19 -10.95 0.41
N PRO A 229 -1.33 -9.83 -0.32
CA PRO A 229 -2.53 -9.58 -1.09
C PRO A 229 -2.72 -10.65 -2.17
N THR A 230 -3.98 -10.88 -2.54
CA THR A 230 -4.31 -11.83 -3.60
C THR A 230 -4.02 -11.24 -4.98
N VAL A 231 -3.87 -12.08 -6.02
CA VAL A 231 -3.73 -11.61 -7.41
C VAL A 231 -4.92 -10.74 -7.82
N LYS A 232 -6.13 -11.17 -7.41
CA LYS A 232 -7.37 -10.44 -7.64
C LYS A 232 -7.34 -9.04 -7.05
N GLU A 233 -6.96 -8.90 -5.79
CA GLU A 233 -6.87 -7.60 -5.11
C GLU A 233 -5.90 -6.65 -5.82
N VAL A 234 -4.72 -7.16 -6.20
CA VAL A 234 -3.71 -6.37 -6.92
C VAL A 234 -4.22 -5.90 -8.27
N VAL A 235 -4.83 -6.79 -9.06
CA VAL A 235 -5.33 -6.48 -10.41
C VAL A 235 -6.58 -5.60 -10.34
N ASP A 236 -7.52 -5.88 -9.44
CA ASP A 236 -8.70 -5.05 -9.20
C ASP A 236 -8.30 -3.61 -8.90
N THR A 237 -7.33 -3.40 -8.00
CA THR A 237 -6.87 -2.06 -7.64
C THR A 237 -6.32 -1.30 -8.86
N MET A 238 -5.62 -1.99 -9.77
CA MET A 238 -5.07 -1.39 -10.98
C MET A 238 -6.15 -1.10 -12.04
N VAL A 239 -7.11 -2.01 -12.22
CA VAL A 239 -8.24 -1.86 -13.16
C VAL A 239 -9.19 -0.76 -12.69
N ASP A 240 -9.51 -0.73 -11.40
CA ASP A 240 -10.35 0.29 -10.78
C ASP A 240 -9.71 1.68 -10.96
N ALA A 241 -8.39 1.79 -10.78
CA ALA A 241 -7.64 3.01 -11.07
C ALA A 241 -7.71 3.40 -12.55
N THR A 242 -7.66 2.46 -13.50
CA THR A 242 -7.85 2.75 -14.92
C THR A 242 -9.22 3.36 -15.16
N VAL A 243 -10.27 2.74 -14.64
CA VAL A 243 -11.66 3.22 -14.78
C VAL A 243 -11.80 4.64 -14.26
N GLN A 244 -11.31 4.91 -13.05
CA GLN A 244 -11.36 6.24 -12.44
C GLN A 244 -10.62 7.30 -13.26
N ASN A 245 -9.47 6.97 -13.84
CA ASN A 245 -8.66 7.92 -14.60
C ASN A 245 -9.11 8.07 -16.06
N VAL A 246 -9.88 7.12 -16.60
CA VAL A 246 -10.39 7.14 -17.98
C VAL A 246 -11.72 7.87 -18.11
N ILE A 247 -12.62 7.70 -17.12
CA ILE A 247 -13.97 8.29 -17.14
C ILE A 247 -13.97 9.80 -17.45
N PRO A 248 -13.10 10.63 -16.83
CA PRO A 248 -13.09 12.07 -17.09
C PRO A 248 -12.87 12.45 -18.56
N TYR A 249 -12.16 11.62 -19.31
CA TYR A 249 -11.81 11.88 -20.72
C TYR A 249 -12.81 11.25 -21.71
N LYS A 250 -13.62 10.28 -21.27
CA LYS A 250 -14.51 9.51 -22.14
C LYS A 250 -15.48 10.38 -22.95
N ALA A 251 -16.08 11.39 -22.32
CA ALA A 251 -17.04 12.28 -22.99
C ALA A 251 -16.36 13.13 -24.09
N TYR A 252 -15.15 13.63 -23.83
CA TYR A 252 -14.35 14.39 -24.80
C TYR A 252 -13.84 13.51 -25.95
N TRP A 253 -13.46 12.27 -25.65
CA TRP A 253 -13.01 11.32 -26.67
C TRP A 253 -14.11 10.88 -27.63
N ALA A 254 -15.35 10.82 -27.14
CA ALA A 254 -16.53 10.36 -27.87
C ALA A 254 -17.15 11.40 -28.84
N GLU A 255 -16.41 12.47 -29.21
CA GLU A 255 -16.88 13.55 -30.11
C GLU A 255 -17.76 13.06 -31.28
N GLU A 256 -18.84 13.80 -31.55
CA GLU A 256 -19.88 13.44 -32.52
C GLU A 256 -19.29 13.03 -33.89
N GLY A 257 -19.64 11.82 -34.35
CA GLY A 257 -19.33 11.33 -35.69
C GLY A 257 -18.06 10.47 -35.82
N LYS A 258 -17.21 10.41 -34.79
CA LYS A 258 -16.07 9.48 -34.75
C LYS A 258 -16.35 8.42 -33.67
N ASN A 259 -16.87 7.25 -34.05
CA ASN A 259 -17.13 6.10 -33.16
C ASN A 259 -15.84 5.60 -32.47
N ARG A 260 -15.37 6.33 -31.47
CA ARG A 260 -14.09 6.18 -30.79
C ARG A 260 -14.35 5.61 -29.40
N SER A 261 -13.95 4.36 -29.22
CA SER A 261 -14.10 3.63 -27.98
C SER A 261 -12.99 3.96 -26.98
N VAL A 262 -13.23 3.65 -25.70
CA VAL A 262 -12.19 3.69 -24.66
C VAL A 262 -10.99 2.83 -25.04
N HIS A 263 -11.20 1.68 -25.68
CA HIS A 263 -10.11 0.83 -26.15
C HIS A 263 -9.17 1.59 -27.10
N LYS A 264 -9.73 2.30 -28.09
CA LYS A 264 -8.93 3.15 -28.99
C LYS A 264 -8.24 4.31 -28.28
N MET A 265 -8.85 4.88 -27.23
CA MET A 265 -8.22 5.92 -26.42
C MET A 265 -6.98 5.38 -25.71
N LEU A 266 -7.11 4.24 -25.02
CA LEU A 266 -5.99 3.58 -24.34
C LEU A 266 -4.91 3.14 -25.33
N THR A 267 -5.32 2.64 -26.51
CA THR A 267 -4.37 2.32 -27.58
C THR A 267 -3.57 3.55 -27.96
N PHE A 268 -4.24 4.67 -28.24
CA PHE A 268 -3.58 5.89 -28.65
C PHE A 268 -2.70 6.46 -27.53
N ALA A 269 -3.19 6.50 -26.29
CA ALA A 269 -2.42 6.94 -25.13
C ALA A 269 -1.16 6.09 -24.91
N SER A 270 -1.23 4.78 -25.14
CA SER A 270 -0.05 3.90 -25.04
C SER A 270 1.01 4.23 -26.10
N LEU A 271 0.61 4.63 -27.31
CA LEU A 271 1.57 5.08 -28.33
C LEU A 271 2.24 6.40 -27.92
N LEU A 272 1.45 7.35 -27.41
CA LEU A 272 1.98 8.62 -26.92
C LEU A 272 2.94 8.41 -25.76
N GLU A 273 2.62 7.50 -24.83
CA GLU A 273 3.47 7.20 -23.69
C GLU A 273 4.83 6.64 -24.12
N LYS A 274 4.84 5.72 -25.10
CA LYS A 274 6.09 5.09 -25.55
C LYS A 274 6.96 5.99 -26.43
N GLU A 275 6.39 7.01 -27.05
CA GLU A 275 7.12 8.05 -27.79
C GLU A 275 7.56 9.21 -26.90
N ALA A 276 6.94 9.37 -25.73
CA ALA A 276 7.22 10.47 -24.84
C ALA A 276 8.47 10.25 -23.99
N THR A 277 9.35 11.26 -23.99
CA THR A 277 10.38 11.45 -22.97
C THR A 277 9.89 12.48 -21.95
N GLY A 278 10.65 12.71 -20.88
CA GLY A 278 10.29 13.68 -19.84
C GLY A 278 10.09 15.13 -20.33
N GLN A 279 10.59 15.50 -21.52
CA GLN A 279 10.43 16.85 -22.11
C GLN A 279 9.53 16.85 -23.36
N THR A 280 8.84 15.75 -23.65
CA THR A 280 8.08 15.61 -24.88
C THR A 280 6.76 16.39 -24.84
N ASP A 281 6.55 17.20 -25.89
CA ASP A 281 5.25 17.76 -26.25
C ASP A 281 4.32 16.64 -26.82
N ARG A 282 3.61 15.96 -25.91
CA ARG A 282 2.69 14.86 -26.22
C ARG A 282 1.52 15.31 -27.11
N GLU A 283 1.01 16.51 -26.91
CA GLU A 283 -0.11 17.07 -27.67
C GLU A 283 0.27 17.26 -29.14
N THR A 284 1.48 17.73 -29.43
CA THR A 284 1.97 17.86 -30.81
C THR A 284 2.28 16.50 -31.44
N ILE A 285 2.78 15.51 -30.69
CA ILE A 285 2.89 14.13 -31.20
C ILE A 285 1.51 13.55 -31.54
N ALA A 286 0.52 13.76 -30.66
CA ALA A 286 -0.86 13.35 -30.92
C ALA A 286 -1.43 14.01 -32.18
N SER A 287 -1.07 15.28 -32.43
CA SER A 287 -1.36 15.97 -33.69
C SER A 287 -0.81 15.23 -34.90
N VAL A 288 0.48 14.84 -34.86
CA VAL A 288 1.14 14.11 -35.96
C VAL A 288 0.45 12.79 -36.24
N PHE A 289 0.15 12.00 -35.20
CA PHE A 289 -0.51 10.72 -35.37
C PHE A 289 -1.93 10.86 -35.93
N ASN A 290 -2.74 11.81 -35.43
CA ASN A 290 -4.06 12.09 -36.01
C ASN A 290 -3.96 12.50 -37.49
N ASN A 291 -3.06 13.43 -37.83
CA ASN A 291 -2.86 13.88 -39.21
C ASN A 291 -2.48 12.71 -40.14
N ARG A 292 -1.60 11.81 -39.68
CA ARG A 292 -1.23 10.61 -40.44
C ARG A 292 -2.42 9.68 -40.65
N ILE A 293 -3.22 9.43 -39.62
CA ILE A 293 -4.43 8.59 -39.72
C ILE A 293 -5.40 9.18 -40.74
N GLU A 294 -5.66 10.49 -40.66
CA GLU A 294 -6.57 11.19 -41.56
C GLU A 294 -6.09 11.18 -43.03
N GLN A 295 -4.78 11.17 -43.26
CA GLN A 295 -4.17 11.04 -44.60
C GLN A 295 -3.96 9.58 -45.05
N GLY A 296 -4.36 8.59 -44.24
CA GLY A 296 -4.14 7.17 -44.56
C GLY A 296 -2.66 6.78 -44.63
N MET A 297 -1.80 7.48 -43.88
CA MET A 297 -0.39 7.18 -43.70
C MET A 297 -0.18 6.17 -42.55
N PRO A 298 0.81 5.26 -42.65
CA PRO A 298 1.21 4.43 -41.53
C PRO A 298 1.80 5.29 -40.38
N LEU A 299 1.58 4.87 -39.14
CA LEU A 299 2.07 5.62 -37.97
C LEU A 299 3.59 5.53 -37.82
N GLN A 300 4.17 4.37 -38.17
CA GLN A 300 5.62 4.12 -38.17
C GLN A 300 6.28 4.43 -36.82
N THR A 301 5.73 3.87 -35.74
CA THR A 301 6.26 4.03 -34.37
C THR A 301 6.98 2.76 -33.93
N ASP A 302 8.26 2.90 -33.61
CA ASP A 302 9.18 1.82 -33.20
C ASP A 302 8.66 0.99 -32.01
N PRO A 303 8.10 1.60 -30.94
CA PRO A 303 7.46 0.86 -29.85
C PRO A 303 6.49 -0.24 -30.27
N THR A 304 5.73 -0.04 -31.35
CA THR A 304 4.77 -1.03 -31.84
C THR A 304 5.44 -2.25 -32.48
N VAL A 305 6.61 -2.06 -33.07
CA VAL A 305 7.45 -3.14 -33.62
C VAL A 305 8.06 -3.96 -32.48
N LEU A 306 8.56 -3.30 -31.44
CA LEU A 306 9.09 -3.98 -30.25
C LEU A 306 8.00 -4.81 -29.55
N TYR A 307 6.80 -4.25 -29.40
CA TYR A 307 5.66 -4.97 -28.85
C TYR A 307 5.26 -6.17 -29.73
N ALA A 308 5.25 -6.00 -31.05
CA ALA A 308 4.98 -7.08 -32.01
C ALA A 308 5.99 -8.24 -31.92
N LEU A 309 7.27 -7.94 -31.64
CA LEU A 309 8.30 -8.96 -31.43
C LEU A 309 8.21 -9.62 -30.05
N GLY A 310 7.58 -8.98 -29.07
CA GLY A 310 7.61 -9.43 -27.68
C GLY A 310 8.97 -9.33 -27.02
N GLU A 311 9.87 -8.51 -27.57
CA GLU A 311 11.24 -8.35 -27.10
C GLU A 311 11.47 -6.91 -26.61
N HIS A 312 12.21 -6.78 -25.51
CA HIS A 312 12.69 -5.48 -25.05
C HIS A 312 14.08 -5.20 -25.64
N LYS A 313 14.15 -4.32 -26.64
CA LYS A 313 15.41 -3.84 -27.22
C LYS A 313 15.55 -2.35 -27.02
N ALA A 314 16.79 -1.90 -26.80
CA ALA A 314 17.11 -0.47 -26.73
C ALA A 314 17.02 0.24 -28.09
N ARG A 315 17.13 -0.51 -29.19
CA ARG A 315 17.09 0.02 -30.57
C ARG A 315 16.43 -0.97 -31.52
N VAL A 316 15.57 -0.46 -32.39
CA VAL A 316 14.97 -1.21 -33.50
C VAL A 316 15.92 -1.21 -34.69
N MET A 317 16.17 -2.39 -35.26
CA MET A 317 16.98 -2.58 -36.47
C MET A 317 16.10 -2.56 -37.72
N ASN A 318 16.68 -2.30 -38.89
CA ASN A 318 15.95 -2.34 -40.17
C ASN A 318 15.29 -3.70 -40.47
N GLU A 319 15.82 -4.79 -39.91
CA GLU A 319 15.24 -6.14 -40.04
C GLU A 319 14.01 -6.32 -39.16
N ASP A 320 14.01 -5.75 -37.94
CA ASP A 320 12.88 -5.78 -37.02
C ASP A 320 11.64 -5.11 -37.64
N LEU A 321 11.83 -4.02 -38.39
CA LEU A 321 10.74 -3.29 -39.09
C LEU A 321 9.96 -4.17 -40.09
N LYS A 322 10.55 -5.28 -40.53
CA LYS A 322 9.94 -6.21 -41.49
C LYS A 322 9.08 -7.29 -40.83
N VAL A 323 8.96 -7.32 -39.49
CA VAL A 323 8.11 -8.27 -38.78
C VAL A 323 6.69 -8.24 -39.34
N ASP A 324 6.11 -9.41 -39.60
CA ASP A 324 4.73 -9.53 -40.08
C ASP A 324 3.78 -9.75 -38.90
N ASN A 325 3.22 -8.66 -38.42
CA ASN A 325 2.35 -8.64 -37.26
C ASN A 325 1.42 -7.43 -37.35
N ILE A 326 0.16 -7.60 -36.95
CA ILE A 326 -0.88 -6.56 -37.01
C ILE A 326 -0.56 -5.33 -36.15
N TYR A 327 0.25 -5.47 -35.10
CA TYR A 327 0.75 -4.36 -34.30
C TYR A 327 1.83 -3.54 -35.03
N ASN A 328 2.49 -4.08 -36.06
CA ASN A 328 3.54 -3.35 -36.77
C ASN A 328 2.96 -2.18 -37.60
N THR A 329 3.06 -0.97 -37.06
CA THR A 329 2.55 0.26 -37.70
C THR A 329 3.40 0.78 -38.85
N TYR A 330 4.49 0.09 -39.22
CA TYR A 330 5.20 0.33 -40.49
C TYR A 330 4.51 -0.35 -41.67
N LYS A 331 3.82 -1.47 -41.41
CA LYS A 331 3.10 -2.26 -42.43
C LYS A 331 1.60 -1.99 -42.41
N ASN A 332 1.04 -1.77 -41.23
CA ASN A 332 -0.40 -1.59 -41.04
C ASN A 332 -0.73 -0.11 -40.81
N LYS A 333 -1.82 0.35 -41.43
CA LYS A 333 -2.31 1.72 -41.29
C LYS A 333 -3.27 1.84 -40.12
N GLY A 334 -3.36 3.04 -39.54
CA GLY A 334 -4.22 3.30 -38.39
C GLY A 334 -3.59 2.88 -37.06
N LEU A 335 -4.40 2.89 -36.00
CA LEU A 335 -4.00 2.39 -34.69
C LEU A 335 -3.83 0.86 -34.73
N PRO A 336 -2.91 0.29 -33.94
CA PRO A 336 -2.85 -1.17 -33.76
C PRO A 336 -4.14 -1.69 -33.08
N PRO A 337 -4.36 -3.03 -33.06
CA PRO A 337 -5.60 -3.60 -32.54
C PRO A 337 -5.90 -3.28 -31.08
N GLY A 338 -4.86 -3.02 -30.27
CA GLY A 338 -4.99 -2.66 -28.86
C GLY A 338 -3.76 -1.93 -28.32
N PRO A 339 -3.75 -1.58 -27.02
CA PRO A 339 -2.61 -0.93 -26.38
C PRO A 339 -1.34 -1.77 -26.43
N ILE A 340 -0.20 -1.09 -26.28
CA ILE A 340 1.13 -1.72 -26.22
C ILE A 340 1.83 -1.50 -24.87
N ALA A 341 1.19 -0.79 -23.95
CA ALA A 341 1.63 -0.48 -22.59
C ALA A 341 0.52 0.24 -21.82
N ASN A 342 0.69 0.39 -20.51
CA ASN A 342 -0.06 1.35 -19.71
C ASN A 342 0.38 2.80 -20.01
N ALA A 343 -0.49 3.76 -19.71
CA ALA A 343 -0.28 5.17 -20.00
C ALA A 343 -0.73 6.04 -18.83
N GLY A 344 0.02 7.12 -18.57
CA GLY A 344 -0.31 8.10 -17.55
C GLY A 344 -1.41 9.07 -17.95
N THR A 345 -1.85 9.89 -17.00
CA THR A 345 -2.88 10.92 -17.24
C THR A 345 -2.46 11.95 -18.29
N ALA A 346 -1.18 12.31 -18.37
CA ALA A 346 -0.67 13.23 -19.38
C ALA A 346 -0.86 12.69 -20.82
N SER A 347 -0.65 11.39 -21.01
CA SER A 347 -0.86 10.74 -22.31
C SER A 347 -2.36 10.59 -22.62
N LEU A 348 -3.20 10.29 -21.62
CA LEU A 348 -4.66 10.30 -21.77
C LEU A 348 -5.18 11.68 -22.17
N GLN A 349 -4.76 12.74 -21.49
CA GLN A 349 -5.16 14.11 -21.81
C GLN A 349 -4.76 14.50 -23.25
N ALA A 350 -3.54 14.17 -23.67
CA ALA A 350 -3.06 14.46 -25.03
C ALA A 350 -3.86 13.73 -26.13
N THR A 351 -4.60 12.65 -25.81
CA THR A 351 -5.51 12.01 -26.79
C THR A 351 -6.74 12.86 -27.09
N VAL A 352 -7.29 13.56 -26.09
CA VAL A 352 -8.51 14.37 -26.22
C VAL A 352 -8.23 15.83 -26.50
N GLU A 353 -7.05 16.32 -26.13
CA GLU A 353 -6.60 17.69 -26.35
C GLU A 353 -5.33 17.74 -27.23
N PRO A 354 -5.33 17.15 -28.44
CA PRO A 354 -4.17 17.24 -29.32
C PRO A 354 -3.99 18.68 -29.84
N SER A 355 -2.74 19.09 -30.00
CA SER A 355 -2.41 20.36 -30.66
C SER A 355 -2.94 20.37 -32.10
N LYS A 356 -3.41 21.52 -32.59
CA LYS A 356 -3.90 21.68 -33.96
C LYS A 356 -2.77 22.14 -34.88
N THR A 357 -2.12 21.18 -35.54
CA THR A 357 -0.97 21.44 -36.41
C THR A 357 -1.10 20.72 -37.74
N GLY A 358 -0.27 21.09 -38.72
CA GLY A 358 -0.13 20.37 -39.99
C GLY A 358 1.08 19.44 -40.04
N TYR A 359 1.65 19.07 -38.88
CA TYR A 359 2.86 18.25 -38.83
C TYR A 359 2.54 16.79 -39.17
N LEU A 360 3.45 16.15 -39.89
CA LEU A 360 3.38 14.74 -40.29
C LEU A 360 4.60 13.93 -39.84
N PHE A 361 5.63 14.60 -39.34
CA PHE A 361 6.88 13.96 -38.93
C PHE A 361 7.39 14.59 -37.65
N PHE A 362 8.02 13.79 -36.81
CA PHE A 362 8.78 14.26 -35.66
C PHE A 362 10.05 13.42 -35.49
N LEU A 363 11.03 13.97 -34.77
CA LEU A 363 12.20 13.25 -34.27
C LEU A 363 12.62 13.87 -32.94
N ALA A 364 13.20 13.06 -32.06
CA ALA A 364 13.79 13.52 -30.80
C ALA A 364 15.32 13.58 -30.94
N ASP A 365 15.96 14.64 -30.44
CA ASP A 365 17.41 14.68 -30.28
C ASP A 365 17.88 13.89 -29.04
N LYS A 366 19.20 13.80 -28.83
CA LYS A 366 19.79 13.09 -27.67
C LYS A 366 19.33 13.60 -26.30
N ASN A 367 18.84 14.84 -26.23
CA ASN A 367 18.36 15.45 -24.99
C ASN A 367 16.85 15.21 -24.79
N GLY A 368 16.19 14.53 -25.74
CA GLY A 368 14.75 14.27 -25.70
C GLY A 368 13.89 15.40 -26.28
N LYS A 369 14.49 16.43 -26.90
CA LYS A 369 13.72 17.52 -27.51
C LYS A 369 13.17 17.11 -28.87
N ASN A 370 11.87 17.29 -29.07
CA ASN A 370 11.19 16.99 -30.33
C ASN A 370 11.29 18.12 -31.36
N TYR A 371 11.48 17.75 -32.62
CA TYR A 371 11.44 18.63 -33.78
C TYR A 371 10.43 18.11 -34.78
N PHE A 372 9.46 18.96 -35.11
CA PHE A 372 8.34 18.63 -35.97
C PHE A 372 8.51 19.16 -37.38
N ALA A 373 7.91 18.48 -38.36
CA ALA A 373 7.97 18.84 -39.77
C ALA A 373 6.65 18.51 -40.49
N LYS A 374 6.28 19.36 -41.45
CA LYS A 374 5.09 19.16 -42.30
C LYS A 374 5.40 18.27 -43.49
N THR A 375 6.64 18.33 -43.99
CA THR A 375 7.08 17.56 -45.16
C THR A 375 8.25 16.65 -44.85
N TYR A 376 8.44 15.62 -45.68
CA TYR A 376 9.58 14.72 -45.54
C TYR A 376 10.92 15.43 -45.76
N GLU A 377 10.98 16.42 -46.67
CA GLU A 377 12.19 17.22 -46.89
C GLU A 377 12.57 18.04 -45.66
N GLU A 378 11.59 18.66 -44.98
CA GLU A 378 11.81 19.34 -43.70
C GLU A 378 12.29 18.38 -42.62
N HIS A 379 11.71 17.18 -42.56
CA HIS A 379 12.14 16.14 -41.62
C HIS A 379 13.60 15.72 -41.85
N LEU A 380 14.02 15.52 -43.11
CA LEU A 380 15.41 15.21 -43.46
C LEU A 380 16.36 16.35 -43.10
N LYS A 381 15.96 17.62 -43.28
CA LYS A 381 16.73 18.79 -42.82
C LYS A 381 16.87 18.81 -41.30
N ASN A 382 15.80 18.53 -40.56
CA ASN A 382 15.84 18.41 -39.09
C ASN A 382 16.78 17.27 -38.66
N LYS A 383 16.71 16.11 -39.31
CA LYS A 383 17.60 14.97 -39.02
C LYS A 383 19.07 15.35 -39.24
N ALA A 384 19.39 15.94 -40.39
CA ALA A 384 20.76 16.37 -40.68
C ALA A 384 21.28 17.39 -39.64
N LYS A 385 20.42 18.31 -39.21
CA LYS A 385 20.77 19.39 -38.29
C LYS A 385 20.89 18.96 -36.83
N TYR A 386 19.98 18.10 -36.34
CA TYR A 386 19.85 17.80 -34.92
C TYR A 386 20.27 16.38 -34.55
N ILE A 387 20.38 15.45 -35.51
CA ILE A 387 20.81 14.07 -35.26
C ILE A 387 22.20 13.85 -35.84
N ASP A 388 22.36 13.95 -37.16
CA ASP A 388 23.60 13.53 -37.85
C ASP A 388 24.79 14.45 -37.52
N SER A 389 24.54 15.73 -37.23
CA SER A 389 25.54 16.71 -36.80
C SER A 389 26.17 16.38 -35.44
N GLN A 390 25.52 15.55 -34.62
CA GLN A 390 26.01 15.19 -33.29
C GLN A 390 26.97 14.00 -33.31
N TYR A 391 27.09 13.32 -34.45
CA TYR A 391 27.98 12.18 -34.68
C TYR A 391 29.16 12.53 -35.60
N LYS A 392 29.33 13.82 -35.93
CA LYS A 392 30.54 14.39 -36.51
C LYS A 392 31.39 14.95 -35.39
#